data_AF-V9XQD0-F1
#
_entry.id   AF-V9XQD0-F1
#
_cell.length_a   1.000
_cell.length_b   1.000
_cell.length_c   1.000
_cell.angle_alpha   90.00
_cell.angle_beta   90.00
_cell.angle_gamma   90.00
#
_symmetry.space_group_name_H-M   'P 1'
#
loop_
_entity.id
_entity.type
_entity.pdbx_description
1 polymer ?
#
loop_
_entity_poly.entity_id
_entity_poly.type
_entity_poly.pdbx_seq_one_letter_code
_entity_poly.pdbx_strand_id
1 'polypeptide(L)'
;MSARKTSAELADTIRQHLDLDLDPIREFLSAAVTVTDVDTLRPGPAPRLVAPSVALDDVTVTVGLSASDPSYLGTFDRTTGTRMVQVSIQARSATALGTDHPERRAPAVRLPAEEQIAWVQVVLGDLSDYAYRVVNEWGRYRIRPEFFVVFIDRGGTPRLAPSDFQWVLISGGRRAYPEKLIPDDPELLAHLRNHGDLIPADLVPHPQGTSPQVWAHQFVSHLTATIADELGRIGNGRRFTFDEISLHGHSTVIVRYTWHLIDGDKAYGFDIDLAGVRAQRLRLFDDPRARTAATRIAALPFDQPVFRAPEVIDGVTWVRFGAPE
;
A
#
# COMPACT_ATOMS: atom_id res chain seq x y z
N MET A 1 -4.30 -43.56 0.72
CA MET A 1 -4.34 -42.08 0.76
C MET A 1 -3.31 -41.65 1.80
N SER A 2 -2.21 -41.03 1.38
CA SER A 2 -1.21 -40.50 2.33
C SER A 2 -1.82 -39.35 3.11
N ALA A 3 -1.52 -39.22 4.40
CA ALA A 3 -1.98 -38.09 5.22
C ALA A 3 -1.53 -36.76 4.57
N ARG A 4 -2.42 -35.76 4.54
CA ARG A 4 -2.10 -34.45 3.99
C ARG A 4 -1.04 -33.81 4.89
N LYS A 5 0.16 -33.61 4.36
CA LYS A 5 1.26 -32.95 5.08
C LYS A 5 0.88 -31.50 5.41
N THR A 6 1.27 -31.06 6.59
CA THR A 6 1.19 -29.67 7.05
C THR A 6 2.23 -28.79 6.35
N SER A 7 2.08 -27.46 6.43
CA SER A 7 3.08 -26.53 5.89
C SER A 7 4.45 -26.70 6.53
N ALA A 8 4.51 -26.94 7.85
CA ALA A 8 5.76 -27.17 8.57
C ALA A 8 6.49 -28.44 8.09
N GLU A 9 5.78 -29.55 7.94
CA GLU A 9 6.35 -30.80 7.41
C GLU A 9 6.85 -30.66 5.96
N LEU A 10 6.13 -29.86 5.15
CA LEU A 10 6.56 -29.54 3.79
C LEU A 10 7.78 -28.61 3.80
N ALA A 11 7.86 -27.65 4.73
CA ALA A 11 9.01 -26.74 4.87
C ALA A 11 10.27 -27.53 5.24
N ASP A 12 10.16 -28.50 6.15
CA ASP A 12 11.26 -29.39 6.50
C ASP A 12 11.69 -30.27 5.32
N THR A 13 10.73 -30.78 4.54
CA THR A 13 11.02 -31.52 3.30
C THR A 13 11.80 -30.65 2.31
N ILE A 14 11.40 -29.39 2.13
CA ILE A 14 12.06 -28.43 1.23
C ILE A 14 13.47 -28.09 1.74
N ARG A 15 13.66 -27.86 3.05
CA ARG A 15 14.99 -27.57 3.63
C ARG A 15 15.97 -28.73 3.50
N GLN A 16 15.46 -29.96 3.50
CA GLN A 16 16.27 -31.18 3.35
C GLN A 16 16.70 -31.45 1.89
N HIS A 17 16.21 -30.69 0.91
CA HIS A 17 16.69 -30.80 -0.47
C HIS A 17 18.13 -30.28 -0.57
N LEU A 18 19.07 -31.20 -0.79
CA LEU A 18 20.52 -30.95 -0.80
C LEU A 18 20.99 -29.92 -1.84
N ASP A 19 20.19 -29.65 -2.87
CA ASP A 19 20.55 -28.75 -3.98
C ASP A 19 19.98 -27.32 -3.82
N LEU A 20 19.27 -27.03 -2.73
CA LEU A 20 18.66 -25.72 -2.51
C LEU A 20 19.64 -24.76 -1.83
N ASP A 21 20.28 -23.89 -2.62
CA ASP A 21 21.12 -22.81 -2.11
C ASP A 21 20.26 -21.62 -1.64
N LEU A 22 20.15 -21.43 -0.32
CA LEU A 22 19.42 -20.31 0.30
C LEU A 22 20.29 -19.07 0.54
N ASP A 23 21.60 -19.14 0.32
CA ASP A 23 22.52 -18.05 0.66
C ASP A 23 22.21 -16.74 -0.09
N PRO A 24 21.84 -16.75 -1.39
CA PRO A 24 21.41 -15.52 -2.07
C PRO A 24 20.20 -14.84 -1.44
N ILE A 25 19.28 -15.62 -0.85
CA ILE A 25 18.13 -15.07 -0.12
C ILE A 25 18.58 -14.47 1.22
N ARG A 26 19.43 -15.18 1.96
CA ARG A 26 19.94 -14.69 3.27
C ARG A 26 20.74 -13.40 3.10
N GLU A 27 21.61 -13.35 2.09
CA GLU A 27 22.35 -12.14 1.72
C GLU A 27 21.39 -10.99 1.37
N PHE A 28 20.35 -11.27 0.58
CA PHE A 28 19.35 -10.27 0.23
C PHE A 28 18.57 -9.74 1.44
N LEU A 29 18.12 -10.62 2.35
CA LEU A 29 17.40 -10.21 3.55
C LEU A 29 18.30 -9.39 4.47
N SER A 30 19.56 -9.80 4.65
CA SER A 30 20.57 -9.04 5.40
C SER A 30 20.83 -7.66 4.78
N ALA A 31 20.94 -7.59 3.44
CA ALA A 31 21.07 -6.33 2.72
C ALA A 31 19.82 -5.45 2.86
N ALA A 32 18.62 -6.03 2.78
CA ALA A 32 17.37 -5.30 2.94
C ALA A 32 17.27 -4.60 4.30
N VAL A 33 17.80 -5.22 5.36
CA VAL A 33 17.86 -4.66 6.72
C VAL A 33 18.89 -3.53 6.83
N THR A 34 20.07 -3.71 6.24
CA THR A 34 21.24 -2.83 6.46
C THR A 34 21.28 -1.60 5.56
N VAL A 35 20.56 -1.60 4.44
CA VAL A 35 20.64 -0.54 3.44
C VAL A 35 19.71 0.65 3.75
N THR A 36 20.31 1.84 3.87
CA THR A 36 19.62 3.10 4.21
C THR A 36 18.63 3.56 3.14
N ASP A 37 18.90 3.24 1.87
CA ASP A 37 18.07 3.58 0.71
C ASP A 37 17.81 2.34 -0.16
N VAL A 38 16.55 1.92 -0.26
CA VAL A 38 16.17 0.71 -1.00
C VAL A 38 16.54 0.81 -2.48
N ASP A 39 16.60 2.04 -3.03
CA ASP A 39 17.03 2.30 -4.41
C ASP A 39 18.54 2.05 -4.61
N THR A 40 19.30 1.86 -3.52
CA THR A 40 20.73 1.49 -3.55
C THR A 40 20.98 0.00 -3.38
N LEU A 41 19.94 -0.82 -3.13
CA LEU A 41 20.07 -2.26 -3.36
C LEU A 41 20.43 -2.43 -4.84
N ARG A 42 21.58 -3.08 -5.11
CA ARG A 42 22.16 -3.16 -6.46
C ARG A 42 21.04 -3.50 -7.46
N PRO A 43 20.93 -2.79 -8.60
CA PRO A 43 19.98 -3.11 -9.67
C PRO A 43 20.43 -4.41 -10.34
N GLY A 44 20.24 -5.52 -9.64
CA GLY A 44 20.36 -6.88 -10.11
C GLY A 44 18.97 -7.53 -10.08
N PRO A 45 18.78 -8.67 -10.76
CA PRO A 45 17.56 -9.43 -10.61
C PRO A 45 17.38 -9.79 -9.12
N ALA A 46 16.21 -9.46 -8.57
CA ALA A 46 15.70 -10.01 -7.32
C ALA A 46 16.14 -11.48 -7.15
N PRO A 47 16.64 -11.91 -5.97
CA PRO A 47 17.06 -13.28 -5.77
C PRO A 47 15.89 -14.21 -6.08
N ARG A 48 16.20 -15.29 -6.78
CA ARG A 48 15.22 -16.28 -7.22
C ARG A 48 15.73 -17.67 -6.90
N LEU A 49 14.86 -18.47 -6.31
CA LEU A 49 15.03 -19.91 -6.17
C LEU A 49 14.15 -20.62 -7.17
N VAL A 50 14.68 -21.70 -7.74
CA VAL A 50 13.94 -22.59 -8.63
C VAL A 50 14.14 -24.00 -8.09
N ALA A 51 13.04 -24.69 -7.82
CA ALA A 51 13.06 -26.02 -7.21
C ALA A 51 11.84 -26.83 -7.67
N PRO A 52 11.88 -28.17 -7.58
CA PRO A 52 10.69 -28.98 -7.78
C PRO A 52 9.64 -28.72 -6.70
N SER A 53 8.37 -28.91 -7.04
CA SER A 53 7.29 -28.98 -6.06
C SER A 53 7.42 -30.26 -5.24
N VAL A 54 7.16 -30.15 -3.94
CA VAL A 54 7.15 -31.28 -2.99
C VAL A 54 5.77 -31.90 -2.82
N ALA A 55 4.73 -31.28 -3.39
CA ALA A 55 3.35 -31.76 -3.34
C ALA A 55 2.76 -32.14 -4.70
N LEU A 56 3.33 -31.65 -5.81
CA LEU A 56 2.88 -31.91 -7.17
C LEU A 56 4.01 -32.49 -8.03
N ASP A 57 3.75 -33.61 -8.68
CA ASP A 57 4.68 -34.22 -9.64
C ASP A 57 4.84 -33.32 -10.88
N ASP A 58 6.03 -33.33 -11.49
CA ASP A 58 6.36 -32.59 -12.71
C ASP A 58 6.04 -31.09 -12.66
N VAL A 59 6.16 -30.47 -11.48
CA VAL A 59 5.96 -29.03 -11.29
C VAL A 59 7.24 -28.39 -10.78
N THR A 60 7.64 -27.29 -11.42
CA THR A 60 8.72 -26.42 -10.97
C THR A 60 8.14 -25.20 -10.27
N VAL A 61 8.64 -24.92 -9.07
CA VAL A 61 8.34 -23.73 -8.28
C VAL A 61 9.46 -22.72 -8.45
N THR A 62 9.09 -21.45 -8.62
CA THR A 62 9.98 -20.31 -8.61
C THR A 62 9.56 -19.38 -7.47
N VAL A 63 10.48 -19.11 -6.55
CA VAL A 63 10.30 -18.17 -5.43
C VAL A 63 11.20 -16.98 -5.68
N GLY A 64 10.65 -15.77 -5.74
CA GLY A 64 11.41 -14.54 -5.93
C GLY A 64 11.13 -13.52 -4.84
N LEU A 65 12.14 -12.80 -4.37
CA LEU A 65 12.00 -11.79 -3.32
C LEU A 65 12.30 -10.39 -3.83
N SER A 66 11.57 -9.40 -3.35
CA SER A 66 11.85 -7.99 -3.59
C SER A 66 11.64 -7.17 -2.32
N ALA A 67 12.34 -6.07 -2.18
CA ALA A 67 12.23 -5.15 -1.05
C ALA A 67 11.85 -3.76 -1.56
N SER A 68 11.05 -3.03 -0.79
CA SER A 68 10.62 -1.67 -1.11
C SER A 68 10.35 -0.87 0.17
N ASP A 69 10.32 0.46 0.06
CA ASP A 69 9.89 1.34 1.14
C ASP A 69 8.35 1.39 1.22
N PRO A 70 7.71 0.95 2.33
CA PRO A 70 6.27 1.02 2.49
C PRO A 70 5.77 2.33 3.11
N SER A 71 6.63 3.34 3.30
CA SER A 71 6.31 4.57 4.03
C SER A 71 5.13 5.38 3.50
N TYR A 72 4.73 5.14 2.25
CA TYR A 72 3.55 5.74 1.61
C TYR A 72 2.31 4.84 1.63
N LEU A 73 2.45 3.57 2.04
CA LEU A 73 1.39 2.56 2.01
C LEU A 73 0.62 2.44 3.33
N GLY A 74 1.13 2.97 4.45
CA GLY A 74 0.42 2.96 5.73
C GLY A 74 1.13 3.80 6.78
N THR A 75 0.62 3.80 8.01
CA THR A 75 1.19 4.52 9.15
C THR A 75 2.34 3.71 9.76
N PHE A 76 3.50 3.73 9.09
CA PHE A 76 4.73 3.12 9.60
C PHE A 76 5.63 4.12 10.33
N ASP A 77 6.47 3.59 11.23
CA ASP A 77 7.51 4.37 11.84
C ASP A 77 8.69 4.65 10.88
N ARG A 78 8.70 5.80 10.19
CA ARG A 78 9.78 6.27 9.31
C ARG A 78 11.16 6.35 9.96
N THR A 79 11.27 6.48 11.28
CA THR A 79 12.58 6.47 11.97
C THR A 79 13.16 5.07 12.09
N THR A 80 12.30 4.06 12.17
CA THR A 80 12.72 2.65 12.19
C THR A 80 13.22 2.17 10.83
N GLY A 81 12.95 2.94 9.77
CA GLY A 81 13.35 2.62 8.41
C GLY A 81 12.74 1.30 7.93
N THR A 82 11.45 1.09 8.23
CA THR A 82 10.72 -0.12 7.84
C THR A 82 10.89 -0.42 6.35
N ARG A 83 11.04 -1.70 6.04
CA ARG A 83 11.12 -2.29 4.70
C ARG A 83 10.00 -3.29 4.54
N MET A 84 9.43 -3.30 3.35
CA MET A 84 8.48 -4.30 2.95
C MET A 84 9.20 -5.30 2.06
N VAL A 85 9.30 -6.54 2.51
CA VAL A 85 9.78 -7.66 1.71
C VAL A 85 8.58 -8.38 1.14
N GLN A 86 8.53 -8.47 -0.18
CA GLN A 86 7.52 -9.21 -0.91
C GLN A 86 8.13 -10.51 -1.45
N VAL A 87 7.51 -11.63 -1.10
CA VAL A 87 7.80 -12.95 -1.64
C VAL A 87 6.78 -13.26 -2.72
N SER A 88 7.26 -13.62 -3.90
CA SER A 88 6.44 -14.05 -5.04
C SER A 88 6.68 -15.52 -5.29
N ILE A 89 5.61 -16.31 -5.33
CA ILE A 89 5.67 -17.75 -5.57
C ILE A 89 4.90 -18.04 -6.85
N GLN A 90 5.58 -18.65 -7.81
CA GLN A 90 4.98 -19.08 -9.06
C GLN A 90 5.30 -20.55 -9.30
N ALA A 91 4.35 -21.32 -9.83
CA ALA A 91 4.59 -22.67 -10.28
C ALA A 91 4.21 -22.87 -11.74
N ARG A 92 4.97 -23.74 -12.41
CA ARG A 92 4.74 -24.13 -13.81
C ARG A 92 4.95 -25.64 -13.95
N SER A 93 4.15 -26.25 -14.82
CA SER A 93 4.32 -27.66 -15.16
C SER A 93 5.55 -27.85 -16.06
N ALA A 94 6.36 -28.86 -15.78
CA ALA A 94 7.52 -29.25 -16.59
C ALA A 94 7.10 -29.92 -17.92
N THR A 95 5.84 -30.34 -18.06
CA THR A 95 5.35 -31.02 -19.26
C THR A 95 5.11 -30.02 -20.39
N ALA A 96 6.02 -30.00 -21.37
CA ALA A 96 5.87 -29.20 -22.60
C ALA A 96 4.73 -29.76 -23.46
N LEU A 97 3.71 -28.95 -23.75
CA LEU A 97 2.69 -29.26 -24.75
C LEU A 97 3.26 -29.08 -26.16
N GLY A 98 3.76 -30.16 -26.75
CA GLY A 98 3.93 -30.32 -28.21
C GLY A 98 5.18 -29.68 -28.82
N THR A 99 5.77 -30.41 -29.77
CA THR A 99 7.13 -30.27 -30.31
C THR A 99 7.41 -29.13 -31.28
N ASP A 100 6.53 -28.13 -31.48
CA ASP A 100 6.77 -27.20 -32.59
C ASP A 100 7.15 -25.76 -32.22
N HIS A 101 6.92 -25.27 -30.99
CA HIS A 101 7.24 -23.87 -30.62
C HIS A 101 7.86 -23.73 -29.23
N PRO A 102 9.19 -23.52 -29.11
CA PRO A 102 9.88 -23.35 -27.82
C PRO A 102 9.51 -22.07 -27.05
N GLU A 103 8.67 -21.20 -27.62
CA GLU A 103 8.26 -19.93 -27.01
C GLU A 103 7.00 -20.03 -26.14
N ARG A 104 6.28 -21.16 -26.14
CA ARG A 104 5.12 -21.36 -25.26
C ARG A 104 5.60 -21.73 -23.85
N ARG A 105 5.78 -20.70 -23.01
CA ARG A 105 6.03 -20.82 -21.57
C ARG A 105 5.15 -21.92 -20.96
N ALA A 106 5.78 -22.91 -20.33
CA ALA A 106 5.15 -23.97 -19.53
C ALA A 106 3.90 -23.49 -18.78
N PRO A 107 2.77 -24.23 -18.81
CA PRO A 107 1.51 -23.75 -18.24
C PRO A 107 1.66 -23.48 -16.75
N ALA A 108 1.10 -22.35 -16.29
CA ALA A 108 1.11 -21.99 -14.87
C ALA A 108 0.20 -22.95 -14.10
N VAL A 109 0.66 -23.39 -12.92
CA VAL A 109 -0.06 -24.32 -12.04
C VAL A 109 -0.29 -23.64 -10.70
N ARG A 110 -1.43 -23.92 -10.06
CA ARG A 110 -1.70 -23.46 -8.69
C ARG A 110 -1.12 -24.47 -7.72
N LEU A 111 -0.18 -24.04 -6.88
CA LEU A 111 0.32 -24.85 -5.77
C LEU A 111 -0.74 -24.95 -4.66
N PRO A 112 -0.76 -26.05 -3.88
CA PRO A 112 -1.49 -26.11 -2.61
C PRO A 112 -1.07 -24.97 -1.68
N ALA A 113 -2.01 -24.45 -0.89
CA ALA A 113 -1.73 -23.34 0.03
C ALA A 113 -0.66 -23.72 1.07
N GLU A 114 -0.68 -24.98 1.53
CA GLU A 114 0.29 -25.51 2.48
C GLU A 114 1.72 -25.46 1.95
N GLU A 115 1.92 -25.78 0.67
CA GLU A 115 3.24 -25.71 0.04
C GLU A 115 3.67 -24.26 -0.20
N GLN A 116 2.73 -23.36 -0.53
CA GLN A 116 3.04 -21.93 -0.63
C GLN A 116 3.54 -21.39 0.71
N ILE A 117 2.85 -21.70 1.81
CA ILE A 117 3.25 -21.29 3.17
C ILE A 117 4.59 -21.94 3.54
N ALA A 118 4.80 -23.21 3.19
CA ALA A 118 6.08 -23.89 3.42
C ALA A 118 7.25 -23.15 2.74
N TRP A 119 7.10 -22.76 1.47
CA TRP A 119 8.10 -21.95 0.77
C TRP A 119 8.37 -20.62 1.48
N VAL A 120 7.35 -19.95 2.01
CA VAL A 120 7.51 -18.72 2.81
C VAL A 120 8.30 -18.99 4.09
N GLN A 121 8.01 -20.07 4.81
CA GLN A 121 8.74 -20.49 6.02
C GLN A 121 10.20 -20.84 5.73
N VAL A 122 10.50 -21.41 4.55
CA VAL A 122 11.88 -21.71 4.15
C VAL A 122 12.66 -20.44 3.83
N VAL A 123 12.08 -19.52 3.05
CA VAL A 123 12.82 -18.34 2.57
C VAL A 123 12.88 -17.21 3.59
N LEU A 124 11.88 -17.07 4.45
CA LEU A 124 11.83 -16.01 5.47
C LEU A 124 12.30 -16.47 6.85
N GLY A 125 12.36 -17.78 7.12
CA GLY A 125 12.65 -18.30 8.46
C GLY A 125 11.64 -17.76 9.47
N ASP A 126 12.13 -17.29 10.62
CA ASP A 126 11.32 -16.75 11.73
C ASP A 126 10.50 -15.52 11.33
N LEU A 127 10.88 -14.80 10.27
CA LEU A 127 10.10 -13.67 9.76
C LEU A 127 8.76 -14.11 9.16
N SER A 128 8.60 -15.40 8.81
CA SER A 128 7.37 -15.93 8.22
C SER A 128 6.16 -15.80 9.16
N ASP A 129 6.36 -15.81 10.47
CA ASP A 129 5.33 -15.58 11.49
C ASP A 129 4.69 -14.19 11.38
N TYR A 130 5.43 -13.22 10.81
CA TYR A 130 4.96 -11.86 10.57
C TYR A 130 4.43 -11.64 9.15
N ALA A 131 4.49 -12.64 8.28
CA ALA A 131 4.03 -12.52 6.90
C ALA A 131 2.50 -12.50 6.77
N TYR A 132 2.06 -11.90 5.67
CA TYR A 132 0.68 -11.83 5.21
C TYR A 132 0.63 -12.37 3.79
N ARG A 133 -0.31 -13.25 3.51
CA ARG A 133 -0.67 -13.60 2.15
C ARG A 133 -1.56 -12.51 1.57
N VAL A 134 -1.27 -12.07 0.35
CA VAL A 134 -2.07 -11.06 -0.34
C VAL A 134 -3.06 -11.75 -1.26
N VAL A 135 -4.32 -11.84 -0.81
CA VAL A 135 -5.38 -12.46 -1.61
C VAL A 135 -5.98 -11.39 -2.52
N ASN A 136 -5.79 -11.56 -3.83
CA ASN A 136 -6.32 -10.65 -4.85
C ASN A 136 -7.42 -11.30 -5.69
N GLU A 137 -8.31 -10.48 -6.24
CA GLU A 137 -9.37 -10.97 -7.13
C GLU A 137 -8.84 -11.51 -8.47
N TRP A 138 -7.63 -11.13 -8.88
CA TRP A 138 -7.02 -11.60 -10.13
C TRP A 138 -6.79 -13.11 -10.15
N GLY A 139 -6.50 -13.72 -9.00
CA GLY A 139 -6.35 -15.16 -8.85
C GLY A 139 -7.63 -15.95 -9.21
N ARG A 140 -8.80 -15.29 -9.28
CA ARG A 140 -10.05 -15.93 -9.74
C ARG A 140 -10.12 -16.09 -11.27
N TYR A 141 -9.45 -15.22 -12.02
CA TYR A 141 -9.56 -15.17 -13.49
C TYR A 141 -8.43 -15.91 -14.21
N ARG A 142 -7.26 -16.03 -13.57
CA ARG A 142 -6.09 -16.72 -14.12
C ARG A 142 -5.13 -17.10 -13.01
N ILE A 143 -4.36 -18.17 -13.24
CA ILE A 143 -3.27 -18.55 -12.34
C ILE A 143 -2.18 -17.47 -12.43
N ARG A 144 -1.89 -16.85 -11.28
CA ARG A 144 -0.89 -15.79 -11.10
C ARG A 144 0.11 -16.20 -10.03
N PRO A 145 1.29 -15.55 -9.97
CA PRO A 145 2.12 -15.64 -8.80
C PRO A 145 1.33 -15.25 -7.55
N GLU A 146 1.48 -16.05 -6.49
CA GLU A 146 0.96 -15.74 -5.16
C GLU A 146 1.95 -14.81 -4.46
N PHE A 147 1.44 -13.82 -3.75
CA PHE A 147 2.28 -12.83 -3.08
C PHE A 147 2.12 -12.92 -1.58
N PHE A 148 3.25 -12.86 -0.88
CA PHE A 148 3.32 -12.73 0.56
C PHE A 148 4.15 -11.50 0.90
N VAL A 149 3.81 -10.84 1.99
CA VAL A 149 4.44 -9.59 2.41
C VAL A 149 4.80 -9.71 3.88
N VAL A 150 6.03 -9.31 4.22
CA VAL A 150 6.48 -9.13 5.60
C VAL A 150 7.12 -7.75 5.74
N PHE A 151 6.98 -7.14 6.92
CA PHE A 151 7.61 -5.87 7.25
C PHE A 151 8.74 -6.09 8.25
N ILE A 152 9.88 -5.47 8.00
CA ILE A 152 11.08 -5.56 8.86
C ILE A 152 11.64 -4.15 9.08
N ASP A 153 12.14 -3.85 10.27
CA ASP A 153 12.86 -2.61 10.52
C ASP A 153 14.36 -2.70 10.17
N ARG A 154 15.10 -1.60 10.33
CA ARG A 154 16.56 -1.56 10.12
C ARG A 154 17.38 -2.44 11.06
N GLY A 155 16.78 -2.92 12.15
CA GLY A 155 17.40 -3.89 13.06
C GLY A 155 17.11 -5.34 12.67
N GLY A 156 16.29 -5.57 11.64
CA GLY A 156 15.82 -6.89 11.25
C GLY A 156 14.64 -7.38 12.09
N THR A 157 14.09 -6.51 12.96
CA THR A 157 12.94 -6.85 13.79
C THR A 157 11.69 -6.88 12.91
N PRO A 158 10.91 -7.97 12.93
CA PRO A 158 9.68 -8.02 12.18
C PRO A 158 8.61 -7.09 12.75
N ARG A 159 7.69 -6.65 11.89
CA ARG A 159 6.62 -5.71 12.22
C ARG A 159 5.29 -6.19 11.63
N LEU A 160 4.21 -5.96 12.36
CA LEU A 160 2.86 -6.15 11.82
C LEU A 160 2.48 -4.95 10.93
N ALA A 161 1.60 -5.19 9.98
CA ALA A 161 1.05 -4.14 9.15
C ALA A 161 0.09 -3.27 9.97
N PRO A 162 0.14 -1.93 9.81
CA PRO A 162 -0.86 -1.07 10.41
C PRO A 162 -2.23 -1.30 9.75
N SER A 163 -3.31 -1.02 10.47
CA SER A 163 -4.69 -1.23 10.01
C SER A 163 -5.04 -0.40 8.78
N ASP A 164 -4.37 0.74 8.61
CA ASP A 164 -4.53 1.67 7.48
C ASP A 164 -3.71 1.28 6.24
N PHE A 165 -3.00 0.14 6.28
CA PHE A 165 -2.15 -0.30 5.18
C PHE A 165 -2.95 -0.52 3.89
N GLN A 166 -2.50 0.11 2.81
CA GLN A 166 -3.15 0.15 1.50
C GLN A 166 -2.88 -1.11 0.68
N TRP A 167 -3.42 -2.25 1.11
CA TRP A 167 -3.27 -3.57 0.46
C TRP A 167 -3.64 -3.56 -1.03
N VAL A 168 -4.59 -2.71 -1.44
CA VAL A 168 -5.01 -2.51 -2.84
C VAL A 168 -3.84 -2.15 -3.76
N LEU A 169 -2.86 -1.37 -3.28
CA LEU A 169 -1.74 -0.89 -4.07
C LEU A 169 -0.70 -1.98 -4.34
N ILE A 170 -0.56 -2.95 -3.43
CA ILE A 170 0.33 -4.11 -3.61
C ILE A 170 -0.13 -5.01 -4.76
N SER A 171 -1.43 -5.08 -5.01
CA SER A 171 -2.03 -5.97 -6.01
C SER A 171 -2.25 -5.32 -7.39
N GLY A 172 -1.72 -4.12 -7.62
CA GLY A 172 -1.91 -3.39 -8.88
C GLY A 172 -3.29 -2.76 -9.04
N GLY A 173 -3.89 -2.29 -7.94
CA GLY A 173 -5.07 -1.40 -7.97
C GLY A 173 -6.44 -2.09 -8.01
N ARG A 174 -6.51 -3.41 -7.77
CA ARG A 174 -7.79 -4.11 -7.56
C ARG A 174 -7.95 -4.52 -6.10
N ARG A 175 -9.16 -4.93 -5.71
CA ARG A 175 -9.42 -5.42 -4.35
C ARG A 175 -8.42 -6.52 -4.00
N ALA A 176 -7.66 -6.26 -2.95
CA ALA A 176 -6.81 -7.21 -2.28
C ALA A 176 -6.99 -7.04 -0.78
N TYR A 177 -6.96 -8.15 -0.07
CA TYR A 177 -7.00 -8.18 1.37
C TYR A 177 -5.89 -9.07 1.89
N PRO A 178 -5.35 -8.75 3.07
CA PRO A 178 -4.39 -9.59 3.73
C PRO A 178 -5.08 -10.82 4.31
N GLU A 179 -4.41 -11.96 4.24
CA GLU A 179 -4.66 -13.13 5.05
C GLU A 179 -3.41 -13.35 5.89
N LYS A 180 -3.52 -13.16 7.20
CA LYS A 180 -2.39 -13.30 8.12
C LYS A 180 -2.00 -14.77 8.21
N LEU A 181 -0.71 -15.08 8.05
CA LEU A 181 -0.24 -16.44 8.30
C LEU A 181 -0.31 -16.73 9.80
N ILE A 182 -0.74 -17.95 10.14
CA ILE A 182 -0.77 -18.40 11.53
C ILE A 182 0.69 -18.51 12.00
N PRO A 183 1.10 -17.72 13.00
CA PRO A 183 2.46 -17.77 13.50
C PRO A 183 2.69 -19.04 14.32
N ASP A 184 3.91 -19.56 14.25
CA ASP A 184 4.39 -20.64 15.12
C ASP A 184 4.75 -20.11 16.51
N ASP A 185 5.15 -18.83 16.63
CA ASP A 185 5.37 -18.14 17.90
C ASP A 185 4.06 -18.01 18.73
N PRO A 186 3.97 -18.67 19.90
CA PRO A 186 2.79 -18.66 20.74
C PRO A 186 2.50 -17.28 21.36
N GLU A 187 3.52 -16.45 21.61
CA GLU A 187 3.34 -15.11 22.15
C GLU A 187 2.72 -14.19 21.11
N LEU A 188 3.23 -14.23 19.88
CA LEU A 188 2.63 -13.51 18.76
C LEU A 188 1.21 -14.01 18.49
N LEU A 189 0.96 -15.32 18.47
CA LEU A 189 -0.38 -15.87 18.29
C LEU A 189 -1.35 -15.36 19.37
N ALA A 190 -0.92 -15.33 20.64
CA ALA A 190 -1.70 -14.78 21.74
C ALA A 190 -1.95 -13.28 21.55
N HIS A 191 -0.95 -12.52 21.10
CA HIS A 191 -1.09 -11.11 20.78
C HIS A 191 -2.14 -10.87 19.69
N LEU A 192 -2.05 -11.59 18.56
CA LEU A 192 -2.98 -11.46 17.44
C LEU A 192 -4.41 -11.85 17.82
N ARG A 193 -4.60 -12.85 18.68
CA ARG A 193 -5.93 -13.19 19.22
C ARG A 193 -6.55 -12.06 20.02
N ASN A 194 -5.73 -11.26 20.71
CA ASN A 194 -6.20 -10.18 21.58
C ASN A 194 -6.36 -8.85 20.83
N HIS A 195 -5.54 -8.59 19.82
CA HIS A 195 -5.46 -7.27 19.15
C HIS A 195 -5.83 -7.31 17.66
N GLY A 196 -5.98 -8.49 17.07
CA GLY A 196 -6.23 -8.70 15.65
C GLY A 196 -4.94 -8.93 14.85
N ASP A 197 -5.14 -9.27 13.58
CA ASP A 197 -4.09 -9.61 12.62
C ASP A 197 -3.28 -8.39 12.14
N LEU A 198 -3.82 -7.19 12.34
CA LEU A 198 -3.24 -5.90 12.00
C LEU A 198 -3.16 -5.07 13.27
N ILE A 199 -2.15 -4.21 13.38
CA ILE A 199 -2.07 -3.26 14.50
C ILE A 199 -2.89 -2.01 14.17
N PRO A 200 -3.84 -1.58 15.03
CA PRO A 200 -4.54 -0.33 14.84
C PRO A 200 -3.57 0.83 14.60
N ALA A 201 -3.80 1.62 13.54
CA ALA A 201 -2.89 2.68 13.14
C ALA A 201 -2.75 3.77 14.22
N ASP A 202 -3.76 3.98 15.06
CA ASP A 202 -3.71 4.88 16.22
C ASP A 202 -2.77 4.39 17.33
N LEU A 203 -2.58 3.07 17.45
CA LEU A 203 -1.59 2.46 18.33
C LEU A 203 -0.17 2.48 17.75
N VAL A 204 -0.01 2.85 16.47
CA VAL A 204 1.29 3.11 15.86
C VAL A 204 1.52 4.62 15.82
N PRO A 205 2.34 5.18 16.73
CA PRO A 205 2.62 6.60 16.72
C PRO A 205 3.20 7.01 15.36
N HIS A 206 2.45 7.77 14.56
CA HIS A 206 2.93 8.26 13.27
C HIS A 206 4.14 9.17 13.55
N PRO A 207 5.37 8.86 13.10
CA PRO A 207 6.56 9.62 13.50
C PRO A 207 6.68 10.97 12.79
N GLN A 208 5.81 11.20 11.82
CA GLN A 208 5.52 12.51 11.29
C GLN A 208 4.08 12.91 11.59
N GLY A 209 3.56 12.62 12.78
CA GLY A 209 2.37 13.30 13.27
C GLY A 209 2.71 14.79 13.26
N THR A 210 2.54 15.43 12.11
CA THR A 210 3.12 16.74 11.84
C THR A 210 2.53 17.69 12.85
N SER A 211 3.37 18.55 13.42
CA SER A 211 2.85 19.64 14.22
C SER A 211 1.77 20.32 13.39
N PRO A 212 0.65 20.74 14.00
CA PRO A 212 -0.47 21.33 13.26
C PRO A 212 -0.03 22.39 12.23
N GLN A 213 1.03 23.13 12.56
CA GLN A 213 1.68 24.12 11.69
C GLN A 213 2.27 23.52 10.41
N VAL A 214 3.11 22.48 10.50
CA VAL A 214 3.71 21.86 9.31
C VAL A 214 2.64 21.20 8.45
N TRP A 215 1.64 20.59 9.09
CA TRP A 215 0.49 20.02 8.39
C TRP A 215 -0.27 21.10 7.61
N ALA A 216 -0.52 22.25 8.22
CA ALA A 216 -1.22 23.38 7.60
C ALA A 216 -0.47 23.92 6.38
N HIS A 217 0.85 24.10 6.47
CA HIS A 217 1.65 24.53 5.33
C HIS A 217 1.67 23.51 4.18
N GLN A 218 1.78 22.22 4.49
CA GLN A 218 1.69 21.15 3.49
C GLN A 218 0.33 21.11 2.83
N PHE A 219 -0.74 21.31 3.61
CA PHE A 219 -2.12 21.30 3.11
C PHE A 219 -2.30 22.41 2.08
N VAL A 220 -1.92 23.65 2.43
CA VAL A 220 -2.03 24.81 1.52
C VAL A 220 -1.18 24.60 0.26
N SER A 221 0.05 24.13 0.42
CA SER A 221 0.95 23.89 -0.71
C SER A 221 0.34 22.89 -1.73
N HIS A 222 -0.20 21.77 -1.25
CA HIS A 222 -0.84 20.78 -2.11
C HIS A 222 -2.17 21.25 -2.68
N LEU A 223 -2.93 22.05 -1.94
CA LEU A 223 -4.19 22.60 -2.40
C LEU A 223 -3.95 23.54 -3.58
N THR A 224 -3.01 24.48 -3.44
CA THR A 224 -2.62 25.42 -4.50
C THR A 224 -2.05 24.70 -5.72
N ALA A 225 -1.17 23.71 -5.51
CA ALA A 225 -0.58 22.95 -6.61
C ALA A 225 -1.64 22.18 -7.42
N THR A 226 -2.63 21.60 -6.74
CA THR A 226 -3.72 20.86 -7.40
C THR A 226 -4.62 21.80 -8.19
N ILE A 227 -4.98 22.97 -7.63
CA ILE A 227 -5.78 23.98 -8.33
C ILE A 227 -5.05 24.48 -9.60
N ALA A 228 -3.75 24.76 -9.48
CA ALA A 228 -2.95 25.21 -10.62
C ALA A 228 -2.89 24.17 -11.75
N ASP A 229 -2.79 22.88 -11.39
CA ASP A 229 -2.81 21.78 -12.35
C ASP A 229 -4.17 21.66 -13.06
N GLU A 230 -5.28 21.72 -12.31
CA GLU A 230 -6.63 21.69 -12.90
C GLU A 230 -6.90 22.89 -13.82
N LEU A 231 -6.49 24.11 -13.42
CA LEU A 231 -6.56 25.29 -14.28
C LEU A 231 -5.74 25.11 -15.57
N GLY A 232 -4.55 24.52 -15.46
CA GLY A 232 -3.68 24.20 -16.60
C GLY A 232 -4.34 23.24 -17.59
N ARG A 233 -5.06 22.23 -17.10
CA ARG A 233 -5.76 21.24 -17.94
C ARG A 233 -6.97 21.81 -18.67
N ILE A 234 -7.66 22.80 -18.08
CA ILE A 234 -8.82 23.46 -18.70
C ILE A 234 -8.39 24.33 -19.91
N GLY A 235 -7.12 24.71 -19.99
CA GLY A 235 -6.57 25.48 -21.11
C GLY A 235 -7.24 26.84 -21.29
N ASN A 236 -7.46 27.26 -22.54
CA ASN A 236 -7.95 28.60 -22.88
C ASN A 236 -9.43 28.86 -22.49
N GLY A 237 -10.13 27.90 -21.91
CA GLY A 237 -11.55 28.02 -21.57
C GLY A 237 -11.87 29.01 -20.45
N ARG A 238 -10.87 29.53 -19.71
CA ARG A 238 -10.97 30.49 -18.59
C ARG A 238 -12.29 30.43 -17.82
N ARG A 239 -12.65 29.23 -17.37
CA ARG A 239 -13.89 29.02 -16.62
C ARG A 239 -13.76 29.48 -15.17
N PHE A 240 -12.55 29.51 -14.61
CA PHE A 240 -12.34 29.83 -13.21
C PHE A 240 -11.17 30.82 -13.04
N THR A 241 -11.32 31.73 -12.09
CA THR A 241 -10.25 32.56 -11.54
C THR A 241 -10.22 32.34 -10.03
N PHE A 242 -9.05 32.06 -9.46
CA PHE A 242 -8.88 31.95 -8.01
C PHE A 242 -8.27 33.25 -7.49
N ASP A 243 -9.02 33.96 -6.67
CA ASP A 243 -8.71 35.31 -6.19
C ASP A 243 -7.88 35.28 -4.89
N GLU A 244 -8.09 34.26 -4.06
CA GLU A 244 -7.37 34.08 -2.80
C GLU A 244 -7.18 32.60 -2.48
N ILE A 245 -5.97 32.24 -2.04
CA ILE A 245 -5.67 31.00 -1.32
C ILE A 245 -4.70 31.37 -0.22
N SER A 246 -5.17 31.45 1.02
CA SER A 246 -4.39 32.00 2.15
C SER A 246 -4.53 31.15 3.41
N LEU A 247 -3.44 31.07 4.20
CA LEU A 247 -3.43 30.45 5.51
C LEU A 247 -3.59 31.53 6.59
N HIS A 248 -4.68 31.47 7.35
CA HIS A 248 -4.92 32.35 8.48
C HIS A 248 -4.52 31.65 9.78
N GLY A 249 -3.47 32.18 10.42
CA GLY A 249 -2.87 31.57 11.60
C GLY A 249 -2.28 30.20 11.28
N HIS A 250 -2.71 29.16 12.00
CA HIS A 250 -2.22 27.79 11.83
C HIS A 250 -3.34 26.76 11.66
N SER A 251 -4.59 27.21 11.53
CA SER A 251 -5.77 26.35 11.65
C SER A 251 -6.81 26.58 10.57
N THR A 252 -6.74 27.69 9.82
CA THR A 252 -7.80 28.07 8.89
C THR A 252 -7.22 28.41 7.53
N VAL A 253 -7.74 27.80 6.46
CA VAL A 253 -7.39 28.16 5.07
C VAL A 253 -8.60 28.80 4.41
N ILE A 254 -8.39 29.97 3.80
CA ILE A 254 -9.41 30.68 3.04
C ILE A 254 -9.11 30.48 1.57
N VAL A 255 -10.15 30.16 0.79
CA VAL A 255 -10.09 30.15 -0.66
C VAL A 255 -11.24 30.95 -1.24
N ARG A 256 -10.94 31.82 -2.21
CA ARG A 256 -11.91 32.64 -2.95
C ARG A 256 -11.71 32.41 -4.43
N TYR A 257 -12.80 32.25 -5.17
CA TYR A 257 -12.74 32.07 -6.62
C TYR A 257 -13.99 32.58 -7.32
N THR A 258 -13.82 32.96 -8.57
CA THR A 258 -14.86 33.39 -9.50
C THR A 258 -15.05 32.34 -10.59
N TRP A 259 -16.29 31.92 -10.80
CA TRP A 259 -16.71 31.04 -11.89
C TRP A 259 -17.32 31.88 -13.02
N HIS A 260 -16.66 31.86 -14.18
CA HIS A 260 -17.06 32.60 -15.37
C HIS A 260 -18.09 31.78 -16.17
N LEU A 261 -19.35 32.21 -16.11
CA LEU A 261 -20.47 31.59 -16.82
C LEU A 261 -20.94 32.49 -17.97
N ILE A 262 -21.62 31.88 -18.95
CA ILE A 262 -22.24 32.61 -20.08
C ILE A 262 -23.26 33.63 -19.58
N ASP A 263 -24.00 33.31 -18.52
CA ASP A 263 -25.03 34.16 -17.92
C ASP A 263 -24.49 35.13 -16.84
N GLY A 264 -23.16 35.29 -16.76
CA GLY A 264 -22.48 36.19 -15.83
C GLY A 264 -21.68 35.50 -14.73
N ASP A 265 -20.67 36.21 -14.22
CA ASP A 265 -19.73 35.70 -13.21
C ASP A 265 -20.40 35.39 -11.88
N LYS A 266 -19.95 34.32 -11.22
CA LYS A 266 -20.36 33.93 -9.86
C LYS A 266 -19.16 33.80 -8.94
N ALA A 267 -19.13 34.58 -7.87
CA ALA A 267 -18.10 34.51 -6.85
C ALA A 267 -18.45 33.48 -5.75
N TYR A 268 -17.43 32.78 -5.26
CA TYR A 268 -17.53 31.77 -4.22
C TYR A 268 -16.37 31.88 -3.23
N GLY A 269 -16.59 31.38 -2.01
CA GLY A 269 -15.56 31.32 -0.97
C GLY A 269 -15.72 30.11 -0.07
N PHE A 270 -14.62 29.65 0.53
CA PHE A 270 -14.65 28.60 1.54
C PHE A 270 -13.60 28.80 2.63
N ASP A 271 -14.02 28.57 3.86
CA ASP A 271 -13.18 28.60 5.06
C ASP A 271 -12.99 27.15 5.53
N ILE A 272 -11.74 26.69 5.51
CA ILE A 272 -11.36 25.32 5.82
C ILE A 272 -10.79 25.28 7.23
N ASP A 273 -11.52 24.67 8.17
CA ASP A 273 -10.97 24.27 9.46
C ASP A 273 -10.03 23.07 9.29
N LEU A 274 -8.73 23.31 9.39
CA LEU A 274 -7.70 22.29 9.20
C LEU A 274 -7.72 21.22 10.31
N ALA A 275 -8.09 21.59 11.54
CA ALA A 275 -8.19 20.63 12.63
C ALA A 275 -9.40 19.71 12.41
N GLY A 276 -10.55 20.29 12.05
CA GLY A 276 -11.75 19.57 11.66
C GLY A 276 -11.52 18.65 10.46
N VAL A 277 -10.89 19.14 9.39
CA VAL A 277 -10.55 18.33 8.21
C VAL A 277 -9.60 17.20 8.58
N ARG A 278 -8.54 17.46 9.34
CA ARG A 278 -7.60 16.42 9.78
C ARG A 278 -8.30 15.37 10.63
N ALA A 279 -9.14 15.77 11.59
CA ALA A 279 -9.89 14.87 12.46
C ALA A 279 -10.94 14.07 11.67
N GLN A 280 -11.63 14.69 10.72
CA GLN A 280 -12.60 14.02 9.86
C GLN A 280 -11.94 13.04 8.90
N ARG A 281 -10.80 13.41 8.31
CA ARG A 281 -10.02 12.55 7.43
C ARG A 281 -9.48 11.33 8.17
N LEU A 282 -9.01 11.53 9.40
CA LEU A 282 -8.65 10.44 10.30
C LEU A 282 -9.87 9.56 10.60
N ARG A 283 -11.01 10.15 10.97
CA ARG A 283 -12.21 9.39 11.33
C ARG A 283 -12.83 8.60 10.16
N LEU A 284 -12.89 9.19 8.96
CA LEU A 284 -13.63 8.63 7.82
C LEU A 284 -12.76 7.79 6.89
N PHE A 285 -11.47 8.13 6.79
CA PHE A 285 -10.55 7.55 5.81
C PHE A 285 -9.24 7.05 6.42
N ASP A 286 -9.08 7.19 7.74
CA ASP A 286 -7.85 6.84 8.48
C ASP A 286 -6.57 7.42 7.86
N ASP A 287 -6.71 8.60 7.24
CA ASP A 287 -5.63 9.25 6.48
C ASP A 287 -5.39 10.66 7.04
N PRO A 288 -4.41 10.84 7.94
CA PRO A 288 -4.09 12.14 8.51
C PRO A 288 -3.20 12.97 7.59
N ARG A 289 -2.97 12.61 6.32
CA ARG A 289 -2.00 13.30 5.46
C ARG A 289 -2.61 14.55 4.79
N ALA A 290 -1.88 15.66 4.90
CA ALA A 290 -2.27 16.94 4.32
C ALA A 290 -2.48 16.88 2.79
N ARG A 291 -1.62 16.13 2.08
CA ARG A 291 -1.68 15.99 0.62
C ARG A 291 -3.02 15.45 0.13
N THR A 292 -3.46 14.31 0.67
CA THR A 292 -4.69 13.65 0.19
C THR A 292 -5.91 14.51 0.49
N ALA A 293 -5.96 15.11 1.68
CA ALA A 293 -7.01 16.03 2.07
C ALA A 293 -7.06 17.26 1.13
N ALA A 294 -5.90 17.86 0.88
CA ALA A 294 -5.76 19.03 0.04
C ALA A 294 -6.13 18.76 -1.42
N THR A 295 -5.65 17.67 -2.02
CA THR A 295 -5.96 17.31 -3.41
C THR A 295 -7.45 17.06 -3.61
N ARG A 296 -8.09 16.37 -2.65
CA ARG A 296 -9.53 16.11 -2.73
C ARG A 296 -10.35 17.39 -2.64
N ILE A 297 -10.04 18.26 -1.68
CA ILE A 297 -10.75 19.54 -1.51
C ILE A 297 -10.51 20.46 -2.72
N ALA A 298 -9.29 20.47 -3.26
CA ALA A 298 -8.92 21.28 -4.42
C ALA A 298 -9.66 20.92 -5.72
N ALA A 299 -10.08 19.65 -5.87
CA ALA A 299 -10.81 19.20 -7.05
C ALA A 299 -12.31 19.58 -7.04
N LEU A 300 -12.90 19.77 -5.85
CA LEU A 300 -14.34 19.97 -5.67
C LEU A 300 -14.94 21.12 -6.51
N PRO A 301 -14.30 22.31 -6.63
CA PRO A 301 -14.85 23.40 -7.46
C PRO A 301 -15.03 23.03 -8.94
N PHE A 302 -14.22 22.09 -9.43
CA PHE A 302 -14.24 21.66 -10.83
C PHE A 302 -15.26 20.55 -11.08
N ASP A 303 -15.48 19.67 -10.10
CA ASP A 303 -16.42 18.55 -10.20
C ASP A 303 -17.87 18.93 -9.89
N GLN A 304 -18.10 19.93 -9.02
CA GLN A 304 -19.44 20.30 -8.54
C GLN A 304 -19.64 21.82 -8.41
N PRO A 305 -19.94 22.53 -9.51
CA PRO A 305 -19.89 23.98 -9.50
C PRO A 305 -21.19 24.68 -9.01
N VAL A 306 -22.19 23.92 -8.53
CA VAL A 306 -23.47 24.47 -8.02
C VAL A 306 -23.74 23.98 -6.60
N PHE A 307 -23.28 24.72 -5.60
CA PHE A 307 -23.63 24.49 -4.19
C PHE A 307 -24.93 25.23 -3.87
N ARG A 308 -26.01 24.50 -3.53
CA ARG A 308 -27.37 25.07 -3.37
C ARG A 308 -27.68 25.58 -1.95
N ALA A 309 -26.87 25.24 -0.95
CA ALA A 309 -26.97 25.67 0.44
C ALA A 309 -25.62 25.37 1.15
N PRO A 310 -25.30 25.95 2.33
CA PRO A 310 -24.12 25.54 3.08
C PRO A 310 -24.26 24.07 3.52
N GLU A 311 -23.73 23.15 2.72
CA GLU A 311 -23.59 21.74 3.08
C GLU A 311 -22.17 21.52 3.61
N VAL A 312 -22.03 20.90 4.78
CA VAL A 312 -20.72 20.47 5.28
C VAL A 312 -20.27 19.26 4.44
N ILE A 313 -19.44 19.50 3.42
CA ILE A 313 -18.82 18.45 2.62
C ILE A 313 -17.39 18.24 3.13
N ASP A 314 -17.08 17.00 3.53
CA ASP A 314 -15.75 16.60 4.04
C ASP A 314 -15.20 17.44 5.22
N GLY A 315 -16.07 18.08 6.00
CA GLY A 315 -15.69 18.84 7.22
C GLY A 315 -15.35 20.30 6.96
N VAL A 316 -15.50 20.74 5.71
CA VAL A 316 -15.35 22.13 5.30
C VAL A 316 -16.70 22.83 5.48
N THR A 317 -16.71 24.01 6.08
CA THR A 317 -17.92 24.85 6.13
C THR A 317 -17.93 25.73 4.88
N TRP A 318 -18.92 25.55 4.03
CA TRP A 318 -19.03 26.26 2.76
C TRP A 318 -19.83 27.54 2.97
N VAL A 319 -19.23 28.71 2.75
CA VAL A 319 -19.88 30.02 2.95
C VAL A 319 -20.00 30.75 1.62
N ARG A 320 -21.23 31.02 1.15
CA ARG A 320 -21.48 31.83 -0.05
C ARG A 320 -21.13 33.30 0.22
N PHE A 321 -20.35 33.94 -0.66
CA PHE A 321 -20.02 35.37 -0.54
C PHE A 321 -20.15 36.08 -1.91
N GLY A 322 -20.94 37.17 -1.96
CA GLY A 322 -21.25 38.00 -3.14
C GLY A 322 -22.40 37.45 -4.00
N ALA A 323 -23.56 38.10 -4.22
CA ALA A 323 -24.08 39.44 -3.93
C ALA A 323 -25.60 39.34 -3.50
N PRO A 324 -26.27 40.46 -3.12
CA PRO A 324 -27.38 40.55 -2.15
C PRO A 324 -28.79 40.32 -2.71
N GLU A 325 -29.74 40.09 -1.78
CA GLU A 325 -31.19 39.79 -1.92
C GLU A 325 -31.57 38.51 -2.68
#